data_AF-A0A529K8Y9-F1
#
_entry.id   AF-A0A529K8Y9-F1
#
_cell.length_a   1.000
_cell.length_b   1.000
_cell.length_c   1.000
_cell.angle_alpha   90.00
_cell.angle_beta   90.00
_cell.angle_gamma   90.00
#
_symmetry.space_group_name_H-M   'P 1'
#
loop_
_entity.id
_entity.type
_entity.pdbx_description
1 polymer ?
#
loop_
_entity_poly.entity_id
_entity_poly.type
_entity_poly.pdbx_seq_one_letter_code
_entity_poly.pdbx_strand_id
1 'polypeptide(L)' 'MIVDDQESVVAMLMDPAASGETGPVEAIETHISRIFLVGQHAYKIKRAVKLPYVDFSTPVLRLAACEKEVELNSKT' A
#
# COMPACT_ATOMS: atom_id res chain seq x y z
N MET A 1 -5.29 15.45 5.41
CA MET A 1 -6.71 15.09 5.16
C MET A 1 -6.74 13.71 4.54
N ILE A 2 -7.59 12.82 5.05
CA ILE A 2 -7.91 11.54 4.39
C ILE A 2 -8.90 11.85 3.28
N VAL A 3 -8.65 11.33 2.08
CA VAL A 3 -9.44 11.56 0.87
C VAL A 3 -10.32 10.34 0.55
N ASP A 4 -9.86 9.16 0.93
CA ASP A 4 -10.52 7.86 0.73
C ASP A 4 -9.98 6.89 1.80
N ASP A 5 -10.83 6.04 2.37
CA ASP A 5 -10.44 5.05 3.38
C ASP A 5 -9.85 3.77 2.77
N GLN A 6 -10.04 3.55 1.47
CA GLN A 6 -9.59 2.40 0.69
C GLN A 6 -10.06 1.04 1.22
N GLU A 7 -11.21 0.97 1.89
CA GLU A 7 -11.70 -0.25 2.55
C GLU A 7 -11.75 -1.47 1.63
N SER A 8 -12.21 -1.32 0.39
CA SER A 8 -12.32 -2.44 -0.57
C SER A 8 -10.96 -3.05 -0.92
N VAL A 9 -9.95 -2.22 -1.12
CA VAL A 9 -8.57 -2.66 -1.43
C VAL A 9 -7.92 -3.27 -0.19
N VAL A 10 -8.17 -2.70 0.99
CA VAL A 10 -7.69 -3.28 2.25
C VAL A 10 -8.29 -4.65 2.48
N ALA A 11 -9.61 -4.80 2.33
CA ALA A 11 -10.29 -6.08 2.48
C ALA A 11 -9.73 -7.13 1.52
N MET A 12 -9.47 -6.75 0.26
CA MET A 12 -8.82 -7.62 -0.72
C MET A 12 -7.42 -8.05 -0.28
N LEU A 13 -6.58 -7.13 0.20
CA LEU A 13 -5.19 -7.44 0.61
C LEU A 13 -5.10 -8.16 1.96
N MET A 14 -6.17 -8.13 2.76
CA MET A 14 -6.31 -8.92 3.98
C MET A 14 -6.74 -10.37 3.72
N ASP A 15 -7.16 -10.70 2.49
CA ASP A 15 -7.46 -12.07 2.07
C ASP A 15 -6.18 -12.73 1.51
N PRO A 16 -5.59 -13.71 2.20
CA PRO A 16 -4.38 -14.38 1.72
C PRO A 16 -4.60 -15.11 0.37
N ALA A 17 -5.84 -15.50 0.06
CA ALA A 17 -6.18 -16.11 -1.22
C ALA A 17 -6.01 -15.12 -2.39
N ALA A 18 -6.19 -13.82 -2.16
CA ALA A 18 -6.00 -12.78 -3.17
C ALA A 18 -4.52 -12.63 -3.59
N SER A 19 -3.59 -13.00 -2.70
CA SER A 19 -2.14 -13.03 -2.95
C SER A 19 -1.61 -14.38 -3.46
N GLY A 20 -2.45 -15.42 -3.54
CA GLY A 20 -2.01 -16.78 -3.85
C GLY A 20 -1.13 -17.42 -2.77
N GLU A 21 -1.20 -16.87 -1.54
CA GLU A 21 -0.42 -17.30 -0.39
C GLU A 21 -1.32 -17.96 0.65
N THR A 22 -0.70 -18.58 1.65
CA THR A 22 -1.44 -19.19 2.79
C THR A 22 -0.91 -18.66 4.11
N GLY A 23 -1.80 -18.54 5.10
CA GLY A 23 -1.46 -18.07 6.44
C GLY A 23 -2.05 -16.70 6.78
N PRO A 24 -1.79 -16.20 8.00
CA PRO A 24 -2.33 -14.92 8.44
C PRO A 24 -1.68 -13.76 7.69
N VAL A 25 -2.48 -12.72 7.43
CA VAL A 25 -1.98 -11.44 6.90
C VAL A 25 -1.72 -10.50 8.08
N GLU A 26 -0.48 -10.01 8.20
CA GLU A 26 -0.14 -8.94 9.14
C GLU A 26 -0.27 -7.59 8.43
N ALA A 27 -1.08 -6.68 8.99
CA ALA A 27 -1.24 -5.32 8.47
C ALA A 27 -0.48 -4.30 9.32
N ILE A 28 0.36 -3.50 8.66
CA ILE A 28 1.13 -2.42 9.28
C ILE A 28 0.68 -1.11 8.65
N GLU A 29 0.25 -0.14 9.47
CA GLU A 29 -0.11 1.20 9.02
C GLU A 29 0.95 2.23 9.44
N THR A 30 1.34 3.06 8.49
CA THR A 30 2.20 4.24 8.70
C THR A 30 1.40 5.51 8.38
N HIS A 31 2.00 6.68 8.56
CA HIS A 31 1.34 7.94 8.21
C HIS A 31 0.87 8.01 6.75
N ILE A 32 1.60 7.40 5.80
CA ILE A 32 1.35 7.57 4.36
C ILE A 32 1.26 6.26 3.57
N SER A 33 1.37 5.11 4.22
CA SER A 33 1.34 3.80 3.57
C SER A 33 0.74 2.73 4.47
N ARG A 34 0.16 1.70 3.84
CA ARG A 34 -0.23 0.44 4.48
C ARG A 34 0.58 -0.70 3.86
N ILE A 35 1.05 -1.61 4.70
CA ILE A 35 1.82 -2.79 4.31
C ILE A 35 1.06 -4.02 4.78
N PHE A 36 0.97 -5.03 3.93
CA PHE A 36 0.36 -6.33 4.20
C PHE A 36 1.42 -7.41 4.00
N LEU A 37 1.77 -8.12 5.06
CA LEU A 37 2.77 -9.18 5.06
C LEU A 37 2.06 -10.53 5.08
N VAL A 38 2.40 -11.40 4.13
CA VAL A 38 1.80 -12.74 4.01
C VAL A 38 2.80 -13.70 3.36
N GLY A 39 3.03 -14.84 4.00
CA GLY A 39 3.99 -15.83 3.50
C GLY A 39 5.39 -15.23 3.32
N GLN A 40 5.87 -15.16 2.07
CA GLN A 40 7.14 -14.54 1.70
C GLN A 40 6.98 -13.18 0.98
N HIS A 41 5.75 -12.69 0.87
CA HIS A 41 5.42 -11.49 0.12
C HIS A 41 5.02 -10.33 1.04
N ALA A 42 5.32 -9.12 0.58
CA ALA A 42 4.87 -7.87 1.18
C ALA A 42 4.18 -7.03 0.11
N TYR A 43 2.93 -6.65 0.37
CA TYR A 43 2.17 -5.75 -0.49
C TYR A 43 2.09 -4.37 0.17
N LYS A 44 2.47 -3.32 -0.56
CA LYS A 44 2.46 -1.94 -0.06
C LYS A 44 1.56 -1.08 -0.92
N ILE A 45 0.68 -0.31 -0.27
CA ILE A 45 -0.12 0.74 -0.91
C ILE A 45 0.13 2.09 -0.26
N LYS A 46 0.00 3.16 -1.04
CA LYS A 46 -0.08 4.52 -0.51
C LYS A 46 -1.47 4.78 0.07
N ARG A 47 -1.51 5.42 1.23
CA ARG A 47 -2.76 5.92 1.82
C ARG A 47 -3.31 7.05 0.94
N ALA A 48 -4.62 7.09 0.74
CA ALA A 48 -5.28 8.15 0.00
C ALA A 48 -5.42 9.39 0.89
N VAL A 49 -4.32 10.15 0.97
CA VAL A 49 -4.21 11.32 1.83
C VAL A 49 -3.67 12.52 1.05
N LYS A 50 -4.06 13.71 1.48
CA LYS A 50 -3.42 14.98 1.11
C LYS A 50 -2.91 15.66 2.36
N LEU A 51 -1.60 15.74 2.51
CA LEU A 51 -0.90 16.31 3.66
C LEU A 51 -0.02 17.49 3.19
N PRO A 52 0.46 18.36 4.09
CA PRO A 52 1.28 19.51 3.71
C PRO A 52 2.57 19.17 2.93
N TYR A 53 3.05 17.93 3.04
CA TYR A 53 4.31 17.45 2.46
C TYR A 53 4.14 16.34 1.42
N VAL A 54 2.92 15.85 1.18
CA VAL A 54 2.68 14.80 0.19
C VAL A 54 1.23 14.83 -0.32
N ASP A 55 1.06 14.59 -1.62
CA ASP A 55 -0.25 14.46 -2.24
C ASP A 55 -0.41 13.06 -2.86
N PHE A 56 -1.20 12.23 -2.19
CA PHE A 56 -1.63 10.90 -2.63
C PHE A 56 -3.15 10.85 -2.83
N SER A 57 -3.77 12.00 -3.09
CA SER A 57 -5.23 12.12 -3.21
C SER A 57 -5.84 11.36 -4.38
N THR A 58 -5.07 11.07 -5.43
CA THR A 58 -5.55 10.34 -6.61
C THR A 58 -4.80 9.01 -6.80
N PRO A 59 -5.42 7.99 -7.44
CA PRO A 59 -4.72 6.75 -7.79
C PRO A 59 -3.45 6.98 -8.65
N VAL A 60 -3.49 7.92 -9.58
CA VAL A 60 -2.35 8.24 -10.47
C VAL A 60 -1.15 8.75 -9.68
N LEU A 61 -1.37 9.66 -8.72
CA LEU A 61 -0.30 10.15 -7.84
C LEU A 61 0.28 9.04 -6.95
N ARG A 62 -0.58 8.14 -6.47
CA ARG A 62 -0.16 6.97 -5.67
C ARG A 62 0.68 6.01 -6.49
N LEU A 63 0.28 5.72 -7.73
CA LEU A 63 1.03 4.85 -8.64
C LEU A 63 2.42 5.41 -8.92
N ALA A 64 2.51 6.68 -9.34
CA ALA A 64 3.78 7.33 -9.64
C ALA A 64 4.74 7.31 -8.43
N ALA A 65 4.20 7.48 -7.21
CA ALA A 65 5.00 7.38 -6.00
C ALA A 65 5.50 5.95 -5.71
N CYS A 66 4.67 4.93 -5.93
CA CYS A 66 5.08 3.53 -5.79
C CYS A 66 6.14 3.14 -6.83
N GLU A 67 5.98 3.55 -8.09
CA GLU A 67 6.96 3.29 -9.15
C GLU A 67 8.31 3.90 -8.82
N LYS A 68 8.32 5.15 -8.33
CA LYS A 68 9.56 5.81 -7.89
C LYS A 68 10.20 5.11 -6.69
N GLU A 69 9.41 4.60 -5.75
CA GLU A 69 9.94 3.80 -4.64
C GLU A 69 10.57 2.49 -5.15
N VAL A 70 9.94 1.81 -6.11
CA VAL A 70 10.52 0.61 -6.71
C VAL A 70 11.82 0.95 -7.43
N GLU A 71 11.83 2.00 -8.27
CA GLU A 71 13.04 2.47 -8.96
C GLU A 71 14.19 2.70 -7.96
N LEU A 72 13.94 3.44 -6.89
CA LEU A 72 14.94 3.74 -5.85
C LEU A 72 15.43 2.48 -5.11
N ASN A 73 14.57 1.49 -4.87
CA ASN A 73 14.94 0.26 -4.17
C ASN A 73 15.47 -0.84 -5.11
N SER A 74 15.37 -0.66 -6.44
CA SER A 74 15.61 -1.73 -7.42
C SER A 74 17.08 -2.02 -7.72
N LYS A 75 18.03 -1.21 -7.24
CA LYS A 75 19.47 -1.46 -7.43
C LYS A 75 20.26 -1.14 -6.17
N THR A 76 20.51 -2.18 -5.39
CA THR A 76 21.66 -2.31 -4.49
C THR A 76 22.11 -3.76 -4.54
#